data_AF-A0A7S0RTA8-F1
#
_entry.id   AF-A0A7S0RTA8-F1
#
_cell.length_a   1.000
_cell.length_b   1.000
_cell.length_c   1.000
_cell.angle_alpha   90.00
_cell.angle_beta   90.00
_cell.angle_gamma   90.00
#
_symmetry.space_group_name_H-M   'P 1'
#
loop_
_entity.id
_entity.type
_entity.pdbx_description
1 polymer ?
#
loop_
_entity_poly.entity_id
_entity_poly.type
_entity_poly.pdbx_seq_one_letter_code
_entity_poly.pdbx_strand_id
1 'polypeptide(L)'
;MGRSRSRSRSPRRSRRERSSSRDRDGQLASPTGGGRKNRRQYRRTGKAGEEEEAATTTVLPAVPSVRAQQLAALEEEVLRTVEEVVVAKVEAAMASPEVAQRIAARLREERAKLEAAVAAQLDEERAALLEKKRREQDEARRQQEELERILADNRRKVEEAQRRAAEAAARY
;
A
#
# COMPACT_ATOMS: atom_id res chain seq x y z
N MET A 1 -25.02 59.31 -14.53
CA MET A 1 -24.90 58.11 -15.37
C MET A 1 -24.29 57.01 -14.51
N GLY A 2 -24.98 56.08 -13.86
CA GLY A 2 -26.14 55.32 -14.28
C GLY A 2 -25.70 53.89 -14.65
N ARG A 3 -25.69 52.96 -13.69
CA ARG A 3 -26.30 51.60 -13.77
C ARG A 3 -25.74 50.65 -12.70
N SER A 4 -26.61 50.36 -11.75
CA SER A 4 -26.60 49.26 -10.79
C SER A 4 -26.68 47.88 -11.46
N ARG A 5 -26.16 46.83 -10.81
CA ARG A 5 -26.71 45.45 -10.74
C ARG A 5 -25.79 44.59 -9.83
N SER A 6 -26.18 44.19 -8.63
CA SER A 6 -27.15 43.13 -8.26
C SER A 6 -26.45 41.86 -7.80
N ARG A 7 -26.49 41.68 -6.47
CA ARG A 7 -26.59 40.43 -5.68
C ARG A 7 -26.76 39.13 -6.49
N SER A 8 -26.05 38.05 -6.12
CA SER A 8 -26.67 36.91 -5.41
C SER A 8 -25.81 35.63 -5.31
N ARG A 9 -26.00 34.95 -4.16
CA ARG A 9 -26.15 33.50 -3.95
C ARG A 9 -24.94 32.58 -4.06
N SER A 10 -24.50 32.14 -2.88
CA SER A 10 -23.93 30.81 -2.66
C SER A 10 -24.80 29.69 -3.24
N PRO A 11 -24.19 28.60 -3.74
CA PRO A 11 -24.77 27.27 -3.66
C PRO A 11 -23.99 26.39 -2.68
N ARG A 12 -24.75 25.78 -1.77
CA ARG A 12 -24.37 24.66 -0.91
C ARG A 12 -24.03 23.41 -1.75
N ARG A 13 -23.06 22.62 -1.25
CA ARG A 13 -22.87 21.16 -1.41
C ARG A 13 -22.93 20.55 -2.82
N SER A 14 -21.81 19.96 -3.25
CA SER A 14 -21.84 18.57 -3.70
C SER A 14 -20.60 17.81 -3.23
N ARG A 15 -20.87 16.81 -2.40
CA ARG A 15 -19.97 15.76 -1.96
C ARG A 15 -19.77 14.86 -3.18
N ARG A 16 -18.55 14.75 -3.70
CA ARG A 16 -18.22 13.76 -4.73
C ARG A 16 -17.02 12.96 -4.28
N GLU A 17 -17.32 11.96 -3.47
CA GLU A 17 -16.49 10.77 -3.30
C GLU A 17 -16.29 10.18 -4.72
N ARG A 18 -15.05 10.21 -5.21
CA ARG A 18 -14.64 9.48 -6.41
C ARG A 18 -13.97 8.20 -5.98
N SER A 19 -14.79 7.16 -5.90
CA SER A 19 -14.35 5.77 -5.94
C SER A 19 -14.36 5.34 -7.40
N SER A 20 -13.19 5.03 -7.97
CA SER A 20 -13.03 4.36 -9.27
C SER A 20 -11.62 3.74 -9.29
N SER A 21 -11.52 2.48 -8.86
CA SER A 21 -11.49 1.27 -9.69
C SER A 21 -10.06 0.87 -10.10
N ARG A 22 -9.47 -0.03 -9.31
CA ARG A 22 -8.45 -1.00 -9.73
C ARG A 22 -8.69 -2.31 -8.97
N ASP A 23 -9.26 -3.27 -9.71
CA ASP A 23 -8.88 -4.70 -9.75
C ASP A 23 -8.68 -5.42 -8.41
N ARG A 24 -9.67 -6.19 -7.92
CA ARG A 24 -9.82 -7.64 -8.15
C ARG A 24 -8.51 -8.44 -8.02
N ASP A 25 -8.19 -8.81 -6.78
CA ASP A 25 -7.65 -10.14 -6.46
C ASP A 25 -8.15 -10.56 -5.07
N GLY A 26 -8.50 -11.85 -4.96
CA GLY A 26 -9.44 -12.38 -3.99
C GLY A 26 -8.96 -12.48 -2.55
N GLN A 27 -9.93 -12.54 -1.64
CA GLN A 27 -9.81 -13.29 -0.39
C GLN A 27 -11.20 -13.66 0.14
N LEU A 28 -11.32 -14.93 0.49
CA LEU A 28 -12.47 -15.61 1.07
C LEU A 28 -12.81 -15.00 2.44
N ALA A 29 -14.07 -14.61 2.67
CA ALA A 29 -14.57 -14.29 4.02
C ALA A 29 -16.09 -14.52 4.13
N SER A 30 -16.41 -15.63 4.79
CA SER A 30 -17.55 -15.98 5.66
C SER A 30 -18.93 -15.27 5.52
N PRO A 31 -20.05 -16.02 5.49
CA PRO A 31 -21.39 -15.46 5.46
C PRO A 31 -21.87 -15.10 6.88
N THR A 32 -21.80 -13.82 7.25
CA THR A 32 -22.49 -13.30 8.44
C THR A 32 -23.86 -12.71 8.06
N GLY A 33 -24.88 -13.14 8.79
CA GLY A 33 -26.30 -13.00 8.46
C GLY A 33 -26.80 -11.59 8.16
N GLY A 34 -27.39 -11.42 6.98
CA GLY A 34 -28.20 -10.27 6.61
C GLY A 34 -29.57 -10.30 7.29
N GLY A 35 -29.74 -9.50 8.35
CA GLY A 35 -31.01 -9.27 9.02
C GLY A 35 -32.02 -8.56 8.12
N ARG A 36 -33.03 -9.30 7.64
CA ARG A 36 -34.22 -8.75 6.99
C ARG A 36 -35.29 -8.43 8.04
N LYS A 37 -35.53 -7.13 8.26
CA LYS A 37 -36.63 -6.60 9.08
C LYS A 37 -37.95 -6.70 8.32
N ASN A 38 -38.70 -7.79 8.52
CA ASN A 38 -40.11 -7.84 8.11
C ASN A 38 -41.00 -7.34 9.25
N ARG A 39 -41.35 -6.05 9.18
CA ARG A 39 -42.35 -5.41 10.02
C ARG A 39 -43.75 -5.80 9.53
N ARG A 40 -44.33 -6.85 10.10
CA ARG A 40 -45.75 -7.18 9.88
C ARG A 40 -46.54 -6.73 11.10
N GLN A 41 -47.27 -5.64 10.94
CA GLN A 41 -48.27 -5.16 11.87
C GLN A 41 -49.45 -6.13 11.86
N TYR A 42 -49.78 -6.71 13.02
CA TYR A 42 -51.12 -7.19 13.30
C TYR A 42 -51.61 -6.52 14.57
N ARG A 43 -52.64 -5.68 14.42
CA ARG A 43 -53.52 -5.26 15.50
C ARG A 43 -54.22 -6.50 16.03
N ARG A 44 -54.12 -6.76 17.34
CA ARG A 44 -55.16 -7.51 18.05
C ARG A 44 -55.41 -6.83 19.38
N THR A 45 -56.67 -6.44 19.51
CA THR A 45 -57.32 -5.74 20.60
C THR A 45 -57.08 -6.42 21.95
N GLY A 46 -56.83 -5.60 22.97
CA GLY A 46 -56.75 -6.06 24.34
C GLY A 46 -58.05 -6.69 24.82
N LYS A 47 -57.90 -7.72 25.66
CA LYS A 47 -58.88 -8.08 26.67
C LYS A 47 -58.11 -8.58 27.88
N ALA A 48 -58.32 -7.91 29.01
CA ALA A 48 -57.73 -8.17 30.31
C ALA A 48 -58.19 -9.53 30.87
N GLY A 49 -57.35 -10.12 31.71
CA GLY A 49 -57.62 -11.28 32.56
C GLY A 49 -56.39 -11.54 33.44
N GLU A 50 -56.61 -11.56 34.75
CA GLU A 50 -55.63 -11.51 35.83
C GLU A 50 -55.03 -12.90 36.18
N GLU A 51 -53.97 -12.86 37.00
CA GLU A 51 -53.43 -13.92 37.91
C GLU A 51 -52.73 -15.17 37.31
N GLU A 52 -51.42 -15.34 37.58
CA GLU A 52 -50.90 -16.28 38.61
C GLU A 52 -49.36 -16.32 38.66
N GLU A 53 -48.86 -16.30 39.90
CA GLU A 53 -47.73 -17.07 40.45
C GLU A 53 -46.27 -16.80 40.03
N ALA A 54 -45.50 -16.51 41.09
CA ALA A 54 -44.07 -16.35 41.12
C ALA A 54 -43.33 -17.68 40.89
N ALA A 55 -42.32 -17.67 40.03
CA ALA A 55 -41.24 -18.65 40.12
C ALA A 55 -39.94 -18.04 39.60
N THR A 56 -39.20 -17.45 40.53
CA THR A 56 -37.76 -17.21 40.53
C THR A 56 -37.04 -18.38 39.85
N THR A 57 -36.61 -18.21 38.60
CA THR A 57 -35.75 -19.17 37.91
C THR A 57 -34.32 -18.99 38.41
N THR A 58 -34.07 -19.51 39.60
CA THR A 58 -32.73 -19.82 40.09
C THR A 58 -32.17 -20.93 39.21
N VAL A 59 -31.28 -20.56 38.27
CA VAL A 59 -30.53 -21.51 37.45
C VAL A 59 -29.54 -22.24 38.37
N LEU A 60 -29.95 -23.37 38.91
CA LEU A 60 -29.05 -24.33 39.54
C LEU A 60 -28.16 -24.95 38.46
N PRO A 61 -26.86 -25.18 38.70
CA PRO A 61 -26.02 -25.89 37.76
C PRO A 61 -26.54 -27.32 37.65
N ALA A 62 -26.99 -27.71 36.46
CA ALA A 62 -27.34 -29.09 36.16
C ALA A 62 -26.08 -29.94 36.35
N VAL A 63 -26.01 -30.69 37.45
CA VAL A 63 -24.94 -31.67 37.68
C VAL A 63 -25.07 -32.70 36.55
N PRO A 64 -24.10 -32.75 35.62
CA PRO A 64 -24.19 -33.72 34.53
C PRO A 64 -24.20 -35.10 35.15
N SER A 65 -25.13 -35.94 34.70
CA SER A 65 -25.16 -37.34 35.13
C SER A 65 -23.78 -37.97 34.93
N VAL A 66 -23.40 -38.92 35.78
CA VAL A 66 -22.10 -39.65 35.67
C VAL A 66 -21.87 -40.16 34.24
N ARG A 67 -22.94 -40.56 33.55
CA ARG A 67 -22.94 -40.96 32.15
C ARG A 67 -22.56 -39.82 31.18
N ALA A 68 -23.05 -38.60 31.39
CA ALA A 68 -22.71 -37.45 30.56
C ALA A 68 -21.24 -37.04 30.72
N GLN A 69 -20.69 -37.12 31.94
CA GLN A 69 -19.26 -36.86 32.18
C GLN A 69 -18.37 -37.93 31.53
N GLN A 70 -18.77 -39.20 31.60
CA GLN A 70 -18.06 -40.29 30.93
C GLN A 70 -18.09 -40.14 29.40
N LEU A 71 -19.23 -39.76 28.82
CA LEU A 71 -19.33 -39.50 27.38
C LEU A 71 -18.47 -38.31 26.96
N ALA A 72 -18.47 -37.21 27.72
CA ALA A 72 -17.62 -36.06 27.45
C ALA A 72 -16.12 -36.41 27.50
N ALA A 73 -15.70 -37.23 28.47
CA ALA A 73 -14.31 -37.71 28.54
C ALA A 73 -13.92 -38.56 27.31
N LEU A 74 -14.82 -39.44 26.85
CA LEU A 74 -14.61 -40.23 25.63
C LEU A 74 -14.58 -39.36 24.36
N GLU A 75 -15.42 -38.33 24.29
CA GLU A 75 -15.41 -37.36 23.20
C GLU A 75 -14.08 -36.59 23.15
N GLU A 76 -13.57 -36.15 24.30
CA GLU A 76 -12.26 -35.49 24.38
C GLU A 76 -11.10 -36.42 23.95
N GLU A 77 -11.12 -37.69 24.36
CA GLU A 77 -10.13 -38.68 23.94
C GLU A 77 -10.20 -38.94 22.43
N VAL A 78 -11.41 -39.06 21.87
CA VAL A 78 -11.60 -39.21 20.42
C VAL A 78 -11.12 -37.96 19.68
N LEU A 79 -11.39 -36.76 20.18
CA LEU A 79 -10.91 -35.53 19.57
C LEU A 79 -9.38 -35.47 19.55
N ARG A 80 -8.71 -35.81 20.66
CA ARG A 80 -7.24 -35.84 20.72
C ARG A 80 -6.65 -36.84 19.72
N THR A 81 -7.20 -38.05 19.65
CA THR A 81 -6.71 -39.05 18.69
C THR A 81 -6.94 -38.62 17.25
N VAL A 82 -8.06 -37.96 16.94
CA VAL A 82 -8.33 -37.39 15.62
C VAL A 82 -7.34 -36.27 15.30
N GLU A 83 -7.07 -35.37 16.23
CA GLU A 83 -6.09 -34.29 16.08
C GLU A 83 -4.70 -34.85 15.77
N GLU A 84 -4.23 -35.84 16.54
CA GLU A 84 -2.93 -36.50 16.34
C GLU A 84 -2.84 -37.14 14.95
N VAL A 85 -3.90 -37.84 14.50
CA VAL A 85 -3.94 -38.45 13.16
C VAL A 85 -3.92 -37.40 12.06
N VAL A 86 -4.62 -36.27 12.24
CA VAL A 86 -4.62 -35.17 11.28
C VAL A 86 -3.25 -34.51 11.21
N VAL A 87 -2.62 -34.23 12.36
CA VAL A 87 -1.27 -33.66 12.42
C VAL A 87 -0.28 -34.57 11.71
N ALA A 88 -0.25 -35.86 12.03
CA ALA A 88 0.65 -36.81 11.39
C ALA A 88 0.45 -36.89 9.86
N LYS A 89 -0.81 -36.84 9.39
CA LYS A 89 -1.11 -36.81 7.95
C LYS A 89 -0.63 -35.54 7.27
N VAL A 90 -0.81 -34.39 7.91
CA VAL A 90 -0.35 -33.10 7.38
C VAL A 90 1.17 -33.03 7.35
N GLU A 91 1.84 -33.47 8.41
CA GLU A 91 3.31 -33.54 8.45
C GLU A 91 3.87 -34.45 7.36
N ALA A 92 3.29 -35.63 7.17
CA ALA A 92 3.68 -36.53 6.08
C ALA A 92 3.44 -35.91 4.70
N ALA A 93 2.33 -35.20 4.50
CA ALA A 93 2.04 -34.49 3.25
C ALA A 93 3.02 -33.33 3.01
N MET A 94 3.38 -32.59 4.05
CA MET A 94 4.35 -31.48 3.96
C MET A 94 5.78 -31.97 3.76
N ALA A 95 6.13 -33.13 4.32
CA ALA A 95 7.40 -33.81 4.08
C ALA A 95 7.48 -34.48 2.70
N SER A 96 6.38 -34.49 1.93
CA SER A 96 6.38 -35.08 0.60
C SER A 96 7.35 -34.36 -0.34
N PRO A 97 8.04 -35.11 -1.23
CA PRO A 97 9.00 -34.51 -2.17
C PRO A 97 8.31 -33.53 -3.13
N GLU A 98 7.03 -33.74 -3.44
CA GLU A 98 6.27 -32.85 -4.32
C GLU A 98 6.09 -31.45 -3.71
N VAL A 99 5.75 -31.36 -2.42
CA VAL A 99 5.60 -30.08 -1.73
C VAL A 99 6.96 -29.38 -1.63
N ALA A 100 8.02 -30.12 -1.28
CA ALA A 100 9.38 -29.58 -1.24
C ALA A 100 9.83 -29.05 -2.62
N GLN A 101 9.53 -29.78 -3.70
CA GLN A 101 9.85 -29.36 -5.07
C GLN A 101 9.07 -28.10 -5.48
N ARG A 102 7.77 -28.01 -5.16
CA ARG A 102 6.97 -26.81 -5.43
C ARG A 102 7.49 -25.59 -4.69
N ILE A 103 7.85 -25.76 -3.41
CA ILE A 103 8.47 -24.70 -2.62
C ILE A 103 9.80 -24.28 -3.25
N ALA A 104 10.66 -25.23 -3.61
CA ALA A 104 11.95 -24.93 -4.23
C ALA A 104 11.81 -24.25 -5.61
N ALA A 105 10.83 -24.66 -6.43
CA ALA A 105 10.54 -24.01 -7.71
C ALA A 105 10.13 -22.55 -7.50
N ARG A 106 9.16 -22.31 -6.62
CA ARG A 106 8.70 -20.95 -6.29
C ARG A 106 9.82 -20.08 -5.73
N LEU A 107 10.67 -20.62 -4.87
CA LEU A 107 11.83 -19.89 -4.34
C LEU A 107 12.85 -19.53 -5.43
N ARG A 108 13.09 -20.42 -6.40
CA ARG A 108 13.99 -20.13 -7.53
C ARG A 108 13.43 -19.02 -8.41
N GLU A 109 12.13 -19.06 -8.72
CA GLU A 109 11.45 -18.02 -9.50
C GLU A 109 11.50 -16.66 -8.81
N GLU A 110 11.15 -16.61 -7.51
CA GLU A 110 11.19 -15.36 -6.75
C GLU A 110 12.61 -14.81 -6.61
N ARG A 111 13.61 -15.67 -6.40
CA ARG A 111 15.03 -15.25 -6.38
C ARG A 111 15.46 -14.67 -7.72
N ALA A 112 15.18 -15.36 -8.82
CA ALA A 112 15.52 -14.88 -10.15
C ALA A 112 14.84 -13.53 -10.46
N LYS A 113 13.60 -13.34 -10.03
CA LYS A 113 12.87 -12.08 -10.17
C LYS A 113 13.51 -10.95 -9.37
N LEU A 114 13.91 -11.21 -8.13
CA LEU A 114 14.60 -10.23 -7.29
C LEU A 114 15.98 -9.88 -7.86
N GLU A 115 16.74 -10.87 -8.32
CA GLU A 115 18.04 -10.66 -8.96
C GLU A 115 17.91 -9.81 -10.22
N ALA A 116 16.92 -10.08 -11.06
CA ALA A 116 16.64 -9.28 -12.25
C ALA A 116 16.26 -7.83 -11.90
N ALA A 117 15.45 -7.63 -10.87
CA ALA A 117 15.07 -6.29 -10.42
C ALA A 117 16.28 -5.50 -9.89
N VAL A 118 17.14 -6.14 -9.09
CA VAL A 118 18.37 -5.52 -8.58
C VAL A 118 19.34 -5.21 -9.73
N ALA A 119 19.50 -6.12 -10.69
CA ALA A 119 20.34 -5.89 -11.86
C ALA A 119 19.86 -4.68 -12.68
N ALA A 120 18.55 -4.56 -12.92
CA ALA A 120 17.97 -3.42 -13.61
C ALA A 120 18.24 -2.10 -12.87
N GLN A 121 18.06 -2.08 -11.55
CA GLN A 121 18.37 -0.89 -10.73
C GLN A 121 19.85 -0.50 -10.83
N LEU A 122 20.76 -1.47 -10.75
CA LEU A 122 22.19 -1.20 -10.87
C LEU A 122 22.57 -0.64 -12.25
N ASP A 123 21.95 -1.13 -13.32
CA ASP A 123 22.22 -0.64 -14.66
C ASP A 123 21.67 0.78 -14.88
N GLU A 124 20.50 1.09 -14.32
CA GLU A 124 19.96 2.46 -14.28
C GLU A 124 20.89 3.41 -13.51
N GLU A 125 21.35 3.01 -12.32
CA GLU A 125 22.27 3.81 -11.51
C GLU A 125 23.61 4.02 -12.21
N ARG A 126 24.17 2.99 -12.85
CA ARG A 126 25.40 3.09 -13.64
C ARG A 126 25.23 4.06 -14.80
N ALA A 127 24.14 3.96 -15.54
CA ALA A 127 23.84 4.86 -16.64
C ALA A 127 23.72 6.32 -16.17
N ALA A 128 22.99 6.55 -15.07
CA ALA A 128 22.82 7.87 -14.47
C ALA A 128 24.17 8.46 -13.99
N LEU A 129 25.03 7.65 -13.38
CA LEU A 129 26.37 8.08 -12.96
C LEU A 129 27.27 8.45 -14.14
N LEU A 130 27.23 7.65 -15.22
CA LEU A 130 27.99 7.94 -16.44
C LEU A 130 27.49 9.22 -17.12
N GLU A 131 26.18 9.41 -17.19
CA GLU A 131 25.57 10.61 -17.75
C GLU A 131 25.95 11.85 -16.92
N LYS A 132 25.88 11.76 -15.59
CA LYS A 132 26.28 12.85 -14.70
C LYS A 132 27.74 13.24 -14.93
N LYS A 133 28.65 12.26 -15.00
CA LYS A 133 30.08 12.52 -15.29
C LYS A 133 30.29 13.18 -16.64
N ARG A 134 29.55 12.78 -17.68
CA ARG A 134 29.62 13.43 -19.00
C ARG A 134 29.17 14.89 -18.93
N ARG A 135 28.04 15.16 -18.27
CA ARG A 135 27.52 16.52 -18.08
C ARG A 135 28.53 17.40 -17.33
N GLU A 136 29.10 16.90 -16.24
CA GLU A 136 30.13 17.62 -15.46
C GLU A 136 31.37 17.95 -16.32
N GLN A 137 31.82 17.01 -17.16
CA GLN A 137 32.93 17.25 -18.08
C GLN A 137 32.61 18.29 -19.15
N ASP A 138 31.41 18.22 -19.73
CA ASP A 138 30.97 19.18 -20.74
C ASP A 138 30.80 20.59 -20.15
N GLU A 139 30.26 20.69 -18.93
CA GLU A 139 30.16 21.94 -18.19
C GLU A 139 31.53 22.51 -17.86
N ALA A 140 32.48 21.67 -17.42
CA ALA A 140 33.85 22.10 -17.15
C ALA A 140 34.54 22.63 -18.41
N ARG A 141 34.35 21.96 -19.57
CA ARG A 141 34.88 22.44 -20.85
C ARG A 141 34.29 23.78 -21.26
N ARG A 142 32.96 23.94 -21.15
CA ARG A 142 32.30 25.22 -21.44
C ARG A 142 32.81 26.35 -20.57
N GLN A 143 33.00 26.10 -19.27
CA GLN A 143 33.56 27.09 -18.34
C GLN A 143 35.00 27.45 -18.70
N GLN A 144 35.82 26.47 -19.10
CA GLN A 144 37.18 26.72 -19.57
C GLN A 144 37.20 27.58 -20.84
N GLU A 145 36.39 27.23 -21.84
CA GLU A 145 36.26 27.99 -23.10
C GLU A 145 35.77 29.42 -22.83
N GLU A 146 34.84 29.62 -21.89
CA GLU A 146 34.37 30.94 -21.50
C GLU A 146 35.47 31.78 -20.84
N LEU A 147 36.25 31.18 -19.93
CA LEU A 147 37.39 31.85 -19.31
C LEU A 147 38.47 32.21 -20.34
N GLU A 148 38.78 31.30 -21.27
CA GLU A 148 39.73 31.56 -22.36
C GLU A 148 39.27 32.70 -23.25
N ARG A 149 37.97 32.75 -23.59
CA ARG A 149 37.38 33.86 -24.35
C ARG A 149 37.53 35.18 -23.60
N ILE A 150 37.21 35.22 -22.31
CA ILE A 150 37.35 36.44 -21.48
C ILE A 150 38.82 36.90 -21.43
N LEU A 151 39.76 35.96 -21.27
CA LEU A 151 41.19 36.26 -21.26
C LEU A 151 41.67 36.79 -22.62
N ALA A 152 41.21 36.21 -23.73
CA ALA A 152 41.54 36.69 -25.07
C ALA A 152 40.99 38.10 -25.33
N ASP A 153 39.75 38.37 -24.93
CA ASP A 153 39.14 39.70 -25.05
C ASP A 153 39.86 40.75 -24.18
N ASN A 154 40.29 40.38 -22.96
CA ASN A 154 41.09 41.25 -22.12
C ASN A 154 42.47 41.54 -22.72
N ARG A 155 43.15 40.52 -23.28
CA ARG A 155 44.44 40.71 -23.97
C ARG A 155 44.30 41.69 -25.13
N ARG A 156 43.26 41.53 -25.98
CA ARG A 156 42.96 42.46 -27.08
C ARG A 156 42.75 43.89 -26.59
N LYS A 157 41.94 44.08 -25.54
CA LYS A 157 41.70 45.41 -24.96
C LYS A 157 42.98 46.05 -24.40
N VAL A 158 43.84 45.27 -23.76
CA VAL A 158 45.13 45.76 -23.23
C VAL A 158 46.07 46.14 -24.38
N GLU A 159 46.19 45.30 -25.40
CA GLU A 159 47.00 45.60 -26.58
C GLU A 159 46.50 46.86 -27.31
N GLU A 160 45.19 47.00 -27.50
CA GLU A 160 44.58 48.20 -28.07
C GLU A 160 44.85 49.45 -27.23
N ALA A 161 44.72 49.35 -25.90
CA ALA A 161 45.00 50.46 -24.99
C ALA A 161 46.48 50.87 -25.06
N GLN A 162 47.40 49.91 -25.10
CA GLN A 162 48.83 50.16 -25.26
C GLN A 162 49.15 50.80 -26.61
N ARG A 163 48.55 50.33 -27.71
CA ARG A 163 48.71 50.96 -29.03
C ARG A 163 48.24 52.41 -29.03
N ARG A 164 47.04 52.68 -28.51
CA ARG A 164 46.51 54.06 -28.40
C ARG A 164 47.39 54.94 -27.53
N ALA A 165 47.93 54.42 -26.42
CA ALA A 165 48.84 55.17 -25.55
C ALA A 165 50.17 55.49 -26.27
N ALA A 166 50.74 54.54 -26.99
CA ALA A 166 51.96 54.74 -27.78
C ALA A 166 51.74 55.74 -28.92
N GLU A 167 50.61 55.65 -29.65
CA GLU A 167 50.23 56.62 -30.68
C GLU A 167 50.01 58.03 -30.12
N ALA A 168 49.40 58.15 -28.93
CA ALA A 168 49.23 59.43 -28.25
C ALA A 168 50.57 60.03 -27.80
N ALA A 169 51.48 59.21 -27.28
CA ALA A 169 52.82 59.64 -26.87
C ALA A 169 53.69 60.07 -28.06
N ALA A 170 53.54 59.44 -29.23
CA ALA A 170 54.27 59.80 -30.45
C ALA A 170 53.74 61.08 -31.14
N ARG A 171 52.57 61.58 -30.75
CA ARG A 171 51.96 62.82 -31.27
C ARG A 171 52.34 64.07 -30.47
N TYR A 172 53.01 63.91 -29.33
CA TYR A 172 53.47 64.99 -28.45
C TYR A 172 54.97 65.17 -28.60
#